data_AF-M5BM34-F1
#
_entry.id   AF-M5BM34-F1
#
_cell.length_a   1.000
_cell.length_b   1.000
_cell.length_c   1.000
_cell.angle_alpha   90.00
_cell.angle_beta   90.00
_cell.angle_gamma   90.00
#
_symmetry.space_group_name_H-M   'P 1'
#
loop_
_entity.id
_entity.type
_entity.pdbx_description
1 polymer ?
#
loop_
_entity_poly.entity_id
_entity_poly.type
_entity_poly.pdbx_seq_one_letter_code
_entity_poly.pdbx_strand_id
1 'polypeptide(L)'
;MPPSKNANRGVTTFRSVDPQNSTKLAQIFATHGYHLSKFTLSDGTEITTDQCVQVATGEDLSNTSAPGEMWFAEILDIKTDQRHSAKRKHVYVRIRWFYTPYNLDHYHKTVGKANTCRFGRNEMILSDHIQVIPVAWIVRKARILFFDEEDGNNGCIQITPKDRWYRYHFKTGQGRMVTRKNQSLPRAGCGMPGCELRYSPEDEIQRFCPRWLCREWWHEECLRNREHVEPFSVYSLLRMLQGTPGFGGADDAADGETLVDNSNTLDVDEEFDEELASICSNLLSILKDIERDLIRSKDFEEKNLNLAPTILKNFSDFERIEKVLWCARSPIVRGKEYGVVGTGDLVAKARAILRETAESECWPTEERVAPFAASFKRIYSTIEQ
;
A
#
# COMPACT_ATOMS: atom_id res chain seq x y z
N MET A 1 11.24 -37.41 58.47
CA MET A 1 10.31 -38.13 57.55
C MET A 1 10.57 -37.65 56.13
N PRO A 2 10.96 -38.51 55.18
CA PRO A 2 11.13 -38.11 53.79
C PRO A 2 9.74 -37.80 53.18
N PRO A 3 9.61 -36.77 52.34
CA PRO A 3 8.35 -36.47 51.68
C PRO A 3 7.94 -37.66 50.79
N SER A 4 6.67 -38.06 50.93
CA SER A 4 6.04 -39.13 50.16
C SER A 4 6.30 -38.95 48.66
N LYS A 5 6.99 -39.91 48.04
CA LYS A 5 7.33 -39.93 46.60
C LYS A 5 6.11 -40.07 45.67
N ASN A 6 4.90 -40.13 46.21
CA ASN A 6 3.66 -40.39 45.46
C ASN A 6 2.67 -39.22 45.52
N ALA A 7 3.15 -37.97 45.60
CA ALA A 7 2.32 -36.84 45.23
C ALA A 7 2.11 -36.91 43.70
N ASN A 8 1.07 -37.66 43.30
CA ASN A 8 0.55 -37.67 41.93
C ASN A 8 0.33 -36.21 41.52
N ARG A 9 1.29 -35.62 40.80
CA ARG A 9 1.11 -34.34 40.14
C ARG A 9 0.01 -34.57 39.12
N GLY A 10 -1.22 -34.24 39.49
CA GLY A 10 -2.38 -34.34 38.62
C GLY A 10 -2.05 -33.72 37.28
N VAL A 11 -2.30 -34.45 36.20
CA VAL A 11 -2.04 -33.99 34.84
C VAL A 11 -2.78 -32.67 34.66
N THR A 12 -2.03 -31.59 34.52
CA THR A 12 -2.61 -30.26 34.34
C THR A 12 -3.14 -30.19 32.92
N THR A 13 -4.46 -30.13 32.78
CA THR A 13 -5.18 -30.06 31.49
C THR A 13 -5.77 -28.66 31.31
N PHE A 14 -6.06 -28.24 30.08
CA PHE A 14 -6.68 -26.94 29.84
C PHE A 14 -8.03 -26.80 30.57
N ARG A 15 -8.77 -27.90 30.75
CA ARG A 15 -10.05 -27.92 31.50
C ARG A 15 -9.93 -27.55 32.98
N SER A 16 -8.75 -27.71 33.56
CA SER A 16 -8.52 -27.47 35.00
C SER A 16 -8.23 -26.00 35.34
N VAL A 17 -8.20 -25.13 34.32
CA VAL A 17 -7.83 -23.73 34.47
C VAL A 17 -8.99 -22.84 34.09
N ASP A 18 -9.24 -21.86 34.95
CA ASP A 18 -10.16 -20.76 34.69
C ASP A 18 -9.76 -20.08 33.36
N PRO A 19 -10.67 -20.02 32.36
CA PRO A 19 -10.44 -19.31 31.10
C PRO A 19 -9.96 -17.87 31.27
N GLN A 20 -10.26 -17.22 32.41
CA GLN A 20 -9.84 -15.86 32.70
C GLN A 20 -8.38 -15.76 33.20
N ASN A 21 -7.78 -16.86 33.62
CA ASN A 21 -6.38 -16.88 34.05
C ASN A 21 -5.43 -17.05 32.84
N SER A 22 -5.29 -15.96 32.08
CA SER A 22 -4.49 -15.91 30.85
C SER A 22 -3.04 -16.38 31.05
N THR A 23 -2.42 -16.07 32.19
CA THR A 23 -1.04 -16.47 32.51
C THR A 23 -0.92 -17.99 32.66
N LYS A 24 -1.82 -18.61 33.43
CA LYS A 24 -1.80 -20.07 33.63
C LYS A 24 -2.16 -20.82 32.34
N LEU A 25 -3.11 -20.30 31.56
CA LEU A 25 -3.42 -20.84 30.23
C LEU A 25 -2.21 -20.80 29.30
N ALA A 26 -1.48 -19.68 29.26
CA ALA A 26 -0.28 -19.56 28.44
C ALA A 26 0.81 -20.57 28.85
N GLN A 27 1.00 -20.79 30.15
CA GLN A 27 1.93 -21.80 30.67
C GLN A 27 1.55 -23.22 30.22
N ILE A 28 0.27 -23.59 30.36
CA ILE A 28 -0.22 -24.90 29.92
C ILE A 28 -0.09 -25.05 28.41
N PHE A 29 -0.45 -24.01 27.65
CA PHE A 29 -0.36 -24.04 26.20
C PHE A 29 1.08 -24.25 25.71
N ALA A 30 2.07 -23.72 26.44
CA ALA A 30 3.47 -23.90 26.09
C ALA A 30 3.94 -25.36 26.29
N THR A 31 3.49 -26.04 27.35
CA THR A 31 4.01 -27.36 27.74
C THR A 31 3.11 -28.54 27.38
N HIS A 32 1.81 -28.32 27.16
CA HIS A 32 0.80 -29.36 26.99
C HIS A 32 -0.03 -29.20 25.71
N GLY A 33 -0.80 -30.24 25.41
CA GLY A 33 -1.72 -30.30 24.28
C GLY A 33 -1.13 -30.89 23.00
N TYR A 34 -2.00 -31.37 22.13
CA TYR A 34 -1.68 -31.83 20.78
C TYR A 34 -1.91 -30.69 19.80
N HIS A 35 -0.96 -30.46 18.90
CA HIS A 35 -1.13 -29.48 17.81
C HIS A 35 -2.18 -29.95 16.82
N LEU A 36 -2.98 -29.00 16.33
CA LEU A 36 -3.94 -29.19 15.26
C LEU A 36 -3.57 -28.27 14.09
N SER A 37 -3.73 -28.74 12.86
CA SER A 37 -3.52 -27.90 11.67
C SER A 37 -4.69 -26.95 11.40
N LYS A 38 -5.90 -27.33 11.85
CA LYS A 38 -7.13 -26.55 11.66
C LYS A 38 -8.20 -26.88 12.70
N PHE A 39 -9.20 -26.01 12.80
CA PHE A 39 -10.47 -26.28 13.47
C PHE A 39 -11.63 -25.72 12.65
N THR A 40 -12.85 -26.22 12.90
CA THR A 40 -14.06 -25.80 12.18
C THR A 40 -14.95 -24.94 13.09
N LEU A 41 -15.43 -23.83 12.53
CA LEU A 41 -16.40 -22.96 13.18
C LEU A 41 -17.81 -23.55 13.16
N SER A 42 -18.77 -22.92 13.84
CA SER A 42 -20.16 -23.41 13.93
C SER A 42 -20.91 -23.31 12.61
N ASP A 43 -20.49 -22.38 11.77
CA ASP A 43 -20.98 -22.17 10.40
C ASP A 43 -20.31 -23.12 9.38
N GLY A 44 -19.43 -24.04 9.83
CA GLY A 44 -18.67 -24.93 8.95
C GLY A 44 -17.38 -24.33 8.39
N THR A 45 -17.06 -23.06 8.69
CA THR A 45 -15.84 -22.42 8.19
C THR A 45 -14.59 -23.03 8.83
N GLU A 46 -13.65 -23.53 8.02
CA GLU A 46 -12.36 -24.02 8.51
C GLU A 46 -11.37 -22.86 8.74
N ILE A 47 -10.70 -22.90 9.90
CA ILE A 47 -9.68 -21.93 10.31
C ILE A 47 -8.35 -22.65 10.51
N THR A 48 -7.28 -22.09 9.93
CA THR A 48 -5.90 -22.56 10.07
C THR A 48 -5.05 -21.53 10.84
N THR A 49 -3.78 -21.85 11.09
CA THR A 49 -2.79 -20.84 11.48
C THR A 49 -2.64 -19.77 10.41
N ASP A 50 -2.11 -18.61 10.81
CA ASP A 50 -1.86 -17.41 9.99
C ASP A 50 -3.13 -16.74 9.42
N GLN A 51 -4.32 -17.25 9.80
CA GLN A 51 -5.59 -16.63 9.46
C GLN A 51 -6.01 -15.63 10.53
N CYS A 52 -6.67 -14.56 10.09
CA CYS A 52 -7.27 -13.57 10.96
C CYS A 52 -8.70 -13.97 11.35
N VAL A 53 -9.07 -13.65 12.59
CA VAL A 53 -10.38 -13.95 13.15
C VAL A 53 -10.95 -12.75 13.88
N GLN A 54 -12.27 -12.70 13.94
CA GLN A 54 -12.99 -11.83 14.85
C GLN A 54 -13.24 -12.58 16.16
N VAL A 55 -12.87 -11.96 17.28
CA VAL A 55 -13.07 -12.49 18.63
C VAL A 55 -14.23 -11.73 19.28
N ALA A 56 -15.09 -12.47 19.98
CA ALA A 56 -16.18 -11.89 20.74
C ALA A 56 -15.60 -10.98 21.83
N THR A 57 -16.21 -9.80 22.01
CA THR A 57 -15.99 -8.98 23.20
C THR A 57 -16.44 -9.80 24.40
N GLY A 58 -15.47 -10.27 25.20
CA GLY A 58 -15.77 -10.62 26.59
C GLY A 58 -16.19 -9.37 27.37
N GLU A 59 -16.53 -9.52 28.64
CA GLU A 59 -16.47 -8.39 29.56
C GLU A 59 -15.06 -7.79 29.45
N ASP A 60 -14.95 -6.56 28.93
CA ASP A 60 -13.66 -5.94 28.65
C ASP A 60 -12.94 -5.65 29.96
N LEU A 61 -12.10 -6.58 30.40
CA LEU A 61 -11.29 -6.40 31.61
C LEU A 61 -10.18 -5.35 31.42
N SER A 62 -9.90 -4.94 30.17
CA SER A 62 -8.81 -4.00 29.86
C SER A 62 -9.25 -2.55 29.82
N ASN A 63 -10.56 -2.27 29.74
CA ASN A 63 -11.13 -0.93 29.48
C ASN A 63 -10.54 -0.24 28.25
N THR A 64 -10.02 -1.00 27.27
CA THR A 64 -9.42 -0.43 26.05
C THR A 64 -10.33 -0.53 24.83
N SER A 65 -11.47 -1.24 24.93
CA SER A 65 -12.46 -1.33 23.86
C SER A 65 -13.35 -0.10 23.84
N ALA A 66 -13.63 0.45 22.66
CA ALA A 66 -14.79 1.30 22.51
C ALA A 66 -16.08 0.48 22.70
N PRO A 67 -17.17 1.08 23.21
CA PRO A 67 -18.47 0.41 23.26
C PRO A 67 -18.88 -0.10 21.87
N GLY A 68 -19.15 -1.41 21.77
CA GLY A 68 -19.54 -2.06 20.51
C GLY A 68 -18.39 -2.35 19.54
N GLU A 69 -17.14 -2.15 19.95
CA GLU A 69 -15.98 -2.49 19.13
C GLU A 69 -15.81 -4.00 18.98
N MET A 70 -15.33 -4.42 17.80
CA MET A 70 -15.02 -5.82 17.52
C MET A 70 -13.52 -6.03 17.66
N TRP A 71 -13.13 -7.12 18.34
CA TRP A 71 -11.73 -7.49 18.48
C TRP A 71 -11.28 -8.38 17.33
N PHE A 72 -10.05 -8.18 16.87
CA PHE A 72 -9.45 -8.95 15.79
C PHE A 72 -8.11 -9.53 16.22
N ALA A 73 -7.84 -10.75 15.79
CA ALA A 73 -6.58 -11.42 16.11
C ALA A 73 -6.13 -12.33 14.97
N GLU A 74 -4.85 -12.65 14.94
CA GLU A 74 -4.28 -13.66 14.06
C GLU A 74 -3.94 -14.92 14.84
N ILE A 75 -4.28 -16.08 14.26
CA ILE A 75 -4.03 -17.38 14.88
C ILE A 75 -2.58 -17.78 14.65
N LEU A 76 -1.83 -17.98 15.74
CA LEU A 76 -0.44 -18.41 15.70
C LEU A 76 -0.28 -19.93 15.88
N ASP A 77 -1.12 -20.55 16.71
CA ASP A 77 -1.05 -21.98 17.00
C ASP A 77 -2.41 -22.48 17.51
N ILE A 78 -2.70 -23.76 17.27
CA ILE A 78 -3.97 -24.41 17.62
C ILE A 78 -3.64 -25.70 18.40
N LYS A 79 -4.17 -25.84 19.62
CA LYS A 79 -3.95 -27.02 20.45
C LYS A 79 -5.23 -27.57 21.06
N THR A 80 -5.20 -28.87 21.38
CA THR A 80 -6.28 -29.57 22.10
C THR A 80 -5.74 -30.48 23.21
N ASP A 81 -6.52 -30.68 24.28
CA ASP A 81 -6.19 -31.64 25.35
C ASP A 81 -6.20 -33.10 24.86
N GLN A 82 -6.94 -33.40 23.78
CA GLN A 82 -7.22 -34.77 23.36
C GLN A 82 -6.87 -34.96 21.89
N ARG A 83 -6.00 -35.94 21.60
CA ARG A 83 -5.43 -36.23 20.26
C ARG A 83 -6.46 -36.36 19.14
N HIS A 84 -7.71 -36.73 19.45
CA HIS A 84 -8.78 -36.96 18.47
C HIS A 84 -10.10 -36.25 18.81
N SER A 85 -10.09 -35.28 19.72
CA SER A 85 -11.32 -34.57 20.07
C SER A 85 -11.51 -33.35 19.19
N ALA A 86 -12.41 -33.48 18.21
CA ALA A 86 -12.89 -32.37 17.40
C ALA A 86 -13.89 -31.48 18.16
N LYS A 87 -14.16 -31.75 19.45
CA LYS A 87 -15.10 -30.95 20.24
C LYS A 87 -14.48 -29.58 20.54
N ARG A 88 -15.11 -28.52 20.02
CA ARG A 88 -14.66 -27.10 20.14
C ARG A 88 -14.37 -26.66 21.59
N LYS A 89 -15.04 -27.25 22.59
CA LYS A 89 -14.82 -26.97 24.03
C LYS A 89 -13.42 -27.35 24.55
N HIS A 90 -12.63 -28.08 23.77
CA HIS A 90 -11.30 -28.53 24.17
C HIS A 90 -10.20 -27.98 23.28
N VAL A 91 -10.55 -27.06 22.38
CA VAL A 91 -9.60 -26.42 21.46
C VAL A 91 -9.29 -25.02 21.95
N TYR A 92 -8.00 -24.76 22.09
CA TYR A 92 -7.45 -23.47 22.47
C TYR A 92 -6.57 -22.97 21.34
N VAL A 93 -6.50 -21.66 21.18
CA VAL A 93 -5.66 -21.02 20.20
C VAL A 93 -4.73 -20.03 20.88
N ARG A 94 -3.50 -19.98 20.39
CA ARG A 94 -2.58 -18.88 20.66
C ARG A 94 -2.77 -17.85 19.57
N ILE A 95 -3.04 -16.62 19.95
CA ILE A 95 -3.34 -15.53 19.02
C ILE A 95 -2.39 -14.35 19.25
N ARG A 96 -2.28 -13.47 18.25
CA ARG A 96 -1.75 -12.11 18.42
C ARG A 96 -2.81 -11.08 18.07
N TRP A 97 -2.92 -10.04 18.89
CA TRP A 97 -3.99 -9.04 18.77
C TRP A 97 -3.70 -7.99 17.70
N PHE A 98 -4.75 -7.55 17.00
CA PHE A 98 -4.78 -6.29 16.27
C PHE A 98 -5.46 -5.22 17.13
N TYR A 99 -4.90 -4.01 17.11
CA TYR A 99 -5.46 -2.84 17.76
C TYR A 99 -5.98 -1.85 16.73
N THR A 100 -7.05 -1.14 17.06
CA THR A 100 -7.44 0.10 16.37
C THR A 100 -6.64 1.27 16.94
N PRO A 101 -6.62 2.42 16.24
CA PRO A 101 -6.05 3.65 16.79
C PRO A 101 -6.66 4.01 18.16
N TYR A 102 -7.97 3.82 18.30
CA TYR A 102 -8.68 4.06 19.56
C TYR A 102 -8.16 3.20 20.71
N ASN A 103 -7.92 1.90 20.47
CA ASN A 103 -7.38 1.03 21.52
C ASN A 103 -5.97 1.47 21.96
N LEU A 104 -5.17 2.01 21.03
CA LEU A 104 -3.82 2.51 21.34
C LEU A 104 -3.85 3.81 22.15
N ASP A 105 -4.80 4.71 21.88
CA ASP A 105 -4.99 5.94 22.65
C ASP A 105 -5.36 5.67 24.11
N HIS A 106 -6.07 4.57 24.36
CA HIS A 106 -6.47 4.13 25.69
C HIS A 106 -5.51 3.10 26.28
N TYR A 107 -4.42 2.77 25.58
CA TYR A 107 -3.43 1.85 26.08
C TYR A 107 -2.61 2.54 27.17
N HIS A 108 -2.58 1.95 28.36
CA HIS A 108 -1.95 2.47 29.60
C HIS A 108 -0.49 2.95 29.48
N LYS A 109 0.22 2.63 28.38
CA LYS A 109 1.55 3.16 28.07
C LYS A 109 1.43 4.12 26.91
N THR A 110 1.88 5.36 27.13
CA THR A 110 1.91 6.42 26.13
C THR A 110 2.59 5.93 24.85
N VAL A 111 1.81 5.69 23.81
CA VAL A 111 2.35 5.46 22.47
C VAL A 111 2.70 6.83 21.92
N GLY A 112 3.88 7.36 22.27
CA GLY A 112 4.30 8.74 21.98
C GLY A 112 4.36 9.14 20.50
N LYS A 113 3.91 8.29 19.59
CA LYS A 113 3.83 8.52 18.15
C LYS A 113 2.49 8.15 17.51
N ALA A 114 1.50 7.64 18.25
CA ALA A 114 0.18 7.32 17.69
C ALA A 114 -0.45 8.57 17.03
N ASN A 115 -0.40 9.70 17.73
CA ASN A 115 -0.96 10.98 17.25
C ASN A 115 -0.23 11.54 16.01
N THR A 116 0.99 11.07 15.70
CA THR A 116 1.73 11.48 14.49
C THR A 116 1.38 10.62 13.28
N CYS A 117 0.63 9.54 13.48
CA CYS A 117 0.12 8.71 12.40
C CYS A 117 -1.27 9.19 11.99
N ARG A 118 -1.49 9.27 10.68
CA ARG A 118 -2.84 9.38 10.13
C ARG A 118 -3.32 7.97 9.78
N PHE A 119 -4.20 7.43 10.61
CA PHE A 119 -4.75 6.10 10.41
C PHE A 119 -6.00 6.16 9.53
N GLY A 120 -6.12 5.23 8.59
CA GLY A 120 -7.37 5.00 7.88
C GLY A 120 -8.45 4.42 8.80
N ARG A 121 -9.73 4.61 8.45
CA ARG A 121 -10.89 4.10 9.22
C ARG A 121 -10.85 2.59 9.44
N ASN A 122 -10.38 1.84 8.45
CA ASN A 122 -10.27 0.38 8.50
C ASN A 122 -8.83 -0.10 8.72
N GLU A 123 -7.92 0.81 9.07
CA GLU A 123 -6.54 0.50 9.39
C GLU A 123 -6.43 -0.07 10.82
N MET A 124 -5.74 -1.18 10.93
CA MET A 124 -5.44 -1.89 12.16
C MET A 124 -3.93 -1.84 12.43
N ILE A 125 -3.53 -2.09 13.67
CA ILE A 125 -2.13 -2.18 14.08
C ILE A 125 -1.87 -3.56 14.65
N LEU A 126 -0.97 -4.32 14.03
CA LEU A 126 -0.63 -5.67 14.49
C LEU A 126 0.29 -5.60 15.71
N SER A 127 -0.09 -6.19 16.84
CA SER A 127 0.76 -6.17 18.04
C SER A 127 1.59 -7.43 18.23
N ASP A 128 2.60 -7.32 19.11
CA ASP A 128 3.24 -8.48 19.73
C ASP A 128 2.52 -8.96 21.02
N HIS A 129 1.32 -8.44 21.30
CA HIS A 129 0.49 -8.93 22.40
C HIS A 129 -0.07 -10.30 22.03
N ILE A 130 0.48 -11.33 22.68
CA ILE A 130 0.06 -12.72 22.52
C ILE A 130 -0.85 -13.12 23.67
N GLN A 131 -1.93 -13.81 23.35
CA GLN A 131 -2.83 -14.42 24.34
C GLN A 131 -3.22 -15.83 23.92
N VAL A 132 -3.60 -16.65 24.90
CA VAL A 132 -4.25 -17.94 24.66
C VAL A 132 -5.72 -17.82 25.02
N ILE A 133 -6.60 -18.14 24.09
CA ILE A 133 -8.06 -18.09 24.28
C ILE A 133 -8.72 -19.41 23.86
N PRO A 134 -9.89 -19.75 24.41
CA PRO A 134 -10.68 -20.86 23.91
C PRO A 134 -11.26 -20.52 22.52
N VAL A 135 -11.34 -21.51 21.62
CA VAL A 135 -11.96 -21.35 20.28
C VAL A 135 -13.42 -20.90 20.35
N ALA A 136 -14.10 -21.17 21.46
CA ALA A 136 -15.48 -20.74 21.69
C ALA A 136 -15.66 -19.20 21.64
N TRP A 137 -14.59 -18.42 21.79
CA TRP A 137 -14.63 -16.95 21.69
C TRP A 137 -14.46 -16.45 20.26
N ILE A 138 -14.10 -17.31 19.32
CA ILE A 138 -13.96 -16.92 17.91
C ILE A 138 -15.34 -16.92 17.26
N VAL A 139 -15.73 -15.73 16.77
CA VAL A 139 -17.02 -15.50 16.13
C VAL A 139 -17.00 -15.95 14.68
N ARG A 140 -16.02 -15.43 13.91
CA ARG A 140 -15.91 -15.69 12.47
C ARG A 140 -14.49 -15.47 11.96
N LYS A 141 -14.22 -15.97 10.75
CA LYS A 141 -13.03 -15.60 9.98
C LYS A 141 -13.07 -14.12 9.61
N ALA A 142 -11.94 -13.45 9.72
CA ALA A 142 -11.77 -12.07 9.29
C ALA A 142 -10.72 -11.99 8.17
N ARG A 143 -10.88 -11.05 7.25
CA ARG A 143 -9.88 -10.73 6.23
C ARG A 143 -9.21 -9.42 6.63
N ILE A 144 -7.92 -9.49 6.95
CA ILE A 144 -7.08 -8.32 7.25
C ILE A 144 -5.85 -8.42 6.35
N LEU A 145 -5.63 -7.41 5.52
CA LEU A 145 -4.59 -7.40 4.51
C LEU A 145 -3.36 -6.64 5.00
N PHE A 146 -2.17 -7.12 4.67
CA PHE A 146 -0.94 -6.39 4.93
C PHE A 146 -0.68 -5.41 3.78
N PHE A 147 -0.29 -4.19 4.12
CA PHE A 147 0.11 -3.14 3.18
C PHE A 147 1.55 -2.73 3.49
N ASP A 148 2.46 -2.92 2.55
CA ASP A 148 3.84 -2.43 2.63
C ASP A 148 3.99 -1.22 1.71
N GLU A 149 4.27 -0.05 2.27
CA GLU A 149 4.44 1.17 1.48
C GLU A 149 5.72 1.19 0.66
N GLU A 150 6.71 0.39 1.07
CA GLU A 150 7.99 0.27 0.36
C GLU A 150 7.92 -0.80 -0.75
N ASP A 151 6.96 -1.71 -0.68
CA ASP A 151 6.72 -2.67 -1.75
C ASP A 151 5.91 -1.97 -2.85
N GLY A 152 6.63 -1.48 -3.86
CA GLY A 152 6.05 -0.80 -5.02
C GLY A 152 5.04 -1.63 -5.82
N ASN A 153 4.88 -2.92 -5.51
CA ASN A 153 3.96 -3.83 -6.19
C ASN A 153 3.01 -4.61 -5.24
N ASN A 154 3.13 -4.42 -3.91
CA ASN A 154 2.33 -5.06 -2.83
C ASN A 154 1.76 -6.47 -3.12
N GLY A 155 2.55 -7.33 -3.77
CA GLY A 155 2.10 -8.65 -4.22
C GLY A 155 0.79 -8.67 -5.04
N CYS A 156 0.41 -7.60 -5.73
CA CYS A 156 -0.82 -7.49 -6.54
C CYS A 156 -2.15 -7.55 -5.78
N ILE A 157 -2.17 -7.40 -4.46
CA ILE A 157 -3.42 -7.49 -3.68
C ILE A 157 -4.09 -6.11 -3.62
N GLN A 158 -5.22 -5.97 -4.33
CA GLN A 158 -6.05 -4.77 -4.18
C GLN A 158 -6.69 -4.73 -2.79
N ILE A 159 -6.43 -3.63 -2.07
CA ILE A 159 -7.07 -3.32 -0.79
C ILE A 159 -8.14 -2.26 -1.05
N THR A 160 -9.41 -2.67 -1.01
CA THR A 160 -10.53 -1.77 -1.25
C THR A 160 -10.84 -0.93 0.01
N PRO A 161 -11.59 0.18 -0.10
CA PRO A 161 -11.96 0.99 1.06
C PRO A 161 -12.74 0.24 2.15
N LYS A 162 -13.33 -0.92 1.83
CA LYS A 162 -14.08 -1.75 2.78
C LYS A 162 -13.23 -2.81 3.46
N ASP A 163 -12.04 -3.10 2.92
CA ASP A 163 -11.16 -4.11 3.49
C ASP A 163 -10.49 -3.57 4.76
N ARG A 164 -10.29 -4.46 5.74
CA ARG A 164 -9.40 -4.16 6.87
C ARG A 164 -7.97 -4.44 6.48
N TRP A 165 -7.06 -3.61 6.96
CA TRP A 165 -5.65 -3.74 6.58
C TRP A 165 -4.73 -3.21 7.68
N TYR A 166 -3.44 -3.51 7.60
CA TYR A 166 -2.42 -2.98 8.51
C TYR A 166 -1.11 -2.77 7.78
N ARG A 167 -0.36 -1.75 8.17
CA ARG A 167 1.03 -1.49 7.73
C ARG A 167 2.02 -1.37 8.89
N TYR A 168 1.52 -1.24 10.11
CA TYR A 168 2.32 -1.02 11.31
C TYR A 168 2.23 -2.17 12.29
N HIS A 169 3.32 -2.33 13.04
CA HIS A 169 3.41 -3.26 14.15
C HIS A 169 3.60 -2.49 15.47
N PHE A 170 2.83 -2.84 16.50
CA PHE A 170 2.97 -2.30 17.84
C PHE A 170 3.80 -3.24 18.72
N LYS A 171 4.88 -2.71 19.31
CA LYS A 171 5.73 -3.42 20.27
C LYS A 171 5.31 -3.03 21.68
N THR A 172 4.41 -3.82 22.27
CA THR A 172 3.80 -3.56 23.59
C THR A 172 4.84 -3.37 24.69
N GLY A 173 5.92 -4.17 24.68
CA GLY A 173 7.02 -4.05 25.64
C GLY A 173 7.81 -2.75 25.52
N GLN A 174 7.82 -2.14 24.33
CA GLN A 174 8.58 -0.92 24.04
C GLN A 174 7.70 0.34 23.92
N GLY A 175 6.37 0.19 23.91
CA GLY A 175 5.43 1.30 23.72
C GLY A 175 5.61 2.05 22.39
N ARG A 176 6.11 1.38 21.35
CA ARG A 176 6.38 2.02 20.05
C ARG A 176 5.81 1.25 18.87
N MET A 177 5.48 1.98 17.82
CA MET A 177 5.12 1.42 16.52
C MET A 177 6.32 1.37 15.59
N VAL A 178 6.38 0.32 14.77
CA VAL A 178 7.44 0.05 13.80
C VAL A 178 6.85 -0.50 12.51
N THR A 179 7.63 -0.48 11.43
CA THR A 179 7.29 -1.21 10.19
C THR A 179 7.47 -2.72 10.38
N ARG A 180 7.06 -3.51 9.38
CA ARG A 180 7.32 -4.96 9.33
C ARG A 180 8.82 -5.29 9.46
N LYS A 181 9.69 -4.46 8.87
CA LYS A 181 11.16 -4.58 8.95
C LYS A 181 11.74 -4.09 10.29
N ASN A 182 10.88 -3.81 11.28
CA ASN A 182 11.25 -3.26 12.60
C ASN A 182 11.96 -1.89 12.52
N GLN A 183 11.69 -1.13 11.46
CA GLN A 183 12.25 0.21 11.26
C GLN A 183 11.30 1.27 11.84
N SER A 184 11.81 2.49 12.01
CA SER A 184 10.95 3.65 12.29
C SER A 184 9.90 3.78 11.21
N LEU A 185 8.72 4.28 11.59
CA LEU A 185 7.62 4.56 10.67
C LEU A 185 8.15 5.35 9.47
N PRO A 186 7.84 4.91 8.24
CA PRO A 186 8.37 5.51 7.05
C PRO A 186 7.87 6.95 6.97
N ARG A 187 8.65 7.80 6.30
CA ARG A 187 8.19 9.15 5.95
C ARG A 187 7.13 9.15 4.85
N ALA A 188 6.71 7.97 4.37
CA ALA A 188 5.79 7.79 3.26
C ALA A 188 4.63 8.79 3.33
N GLY A 189 4.73 9.75 2.44
CA GLY A 189 4.00 11.00 2.44
C GLY A 189 4.19 11.64 1.08
N CYS A 190 3.71 12.86 0.95
CA CYS A 190 3.87 13.61 -0.28
C CYS A 190 5.33 13.98 -0.50
N GLY A 191 5.82 13.83 -1.74
CA GLY A 191 7.14 14.34 -2.15
C GLY A 191 7.24 15.87 -2.16
N MET A 192 6.12 16.57 -1.93
CA MET A 192 6.07 18.03 -1.95
C MET A 192 6.88 18.63 -0.80
N PRO A 193 7.87 19.50 -1.08
CA PRO A 193 8.57 20.24 -0.04
C PRO A 193 7.57 21.00 0.86
N GLY A 194 7.73 20.85 2.18
CA GLY A 194 6.85 21.44 3.18
C GLY A 194 5.57 20.66 3.48
N CYS A 195 5.24 19.62 2.71
CA CYS A 195 4.16 18.71 3.07
C CYS A 195 4.68 17.62 4.02
N GLU A 196 4.32 17.70 5.30
CA GLU A 196 4.69 16.69 6.31
C GLU A 196 3.56 15.67 6.54
N LEU A 197 2.48 15.75 5.75
CA LEU A 197 1.33 14.88 5.90
C LEU A 197 1.63 13.47 5.37
N ARG A 198 1.37 12.48 6.23
CA ARG A 198 1.43 11.05 5.87
C ARG A 198 0.20 10.62 5.09
N TYR A 199 0.37 9.55 4.32
CA TYR A 199 -0.70 8.97 3.54
C TYR A 199 -1.87 8.47 4.40
N SER A 200 -3.07 9.05 4.18
CA SER A 200 -4.35 8.62 4.75
C SER A 200 -5.30 8.15 3.64
N PRO A 201 -5.49 6.83 3.43
CA PRO A 201 -6.26 6.33 2.30
C PRO A 201 -7.72 6.78 2.23
N GLU A 202 -8.32 7.27 3.32
CA GLU A 202 -9.73 7.67 3.35
C GLU A 202 -9.91 9.18 3.10
N ASP A 203 -8.93 10.00 3.45
CA ASP A 203 -9.09 11.46 3.48
C ASP A 203 -8.60 12.12 2.19
N GLU A 204 -7.66 11.48 1.48
CA GLU A 204 -6.86 12.14 0.44
C GLU A 204 -6.63 11.21 -0.75
N ILE A 205 -6.41 11.83 -1.91
CA ILE A 205 -5.96 11.16 -3.12
C ILE A 205 -4.49 11.51 -3.32
N GLN A 206 -3.68 10.49 -3.62
CA GLN A 206 -2.30 10.68 -4.04
C GLN A 206 -2.10 10.21 -5.48
N ARG A 207 -1.27 10.93 -6.24
CA ARG A 207 -0.84 10.60 -7.59
C ARG A 207 0.62 10.19 -7.56
N PHE A 208 0.96 9.10 -8.24
CA PHE A 208 2.35 8.66 -8.36
C PHE A 208 2.97 9.27 -9.61
N CYS A 209 4.17 9.84 -9.47
CA CYS A 209 4.95 10.31 -10.61
C CYS A 209 5.73 9.15 -11.25
N PRO A 210 5.42 8.74 -12.49
CA PRO A 210 6.08 7.60 -13.12
C PRO A 210 7.50 7.92 -13.61
N ARG A 211 7.90 9.20 -13.63
CA ARG A 211 9.23 9.64 -14.09
C ARG A 211 10.31 8.94 -13.25
N TRP A 212 11.29 8.35 -13.93
CA TRP A 212 12.37 7.55 -13.32
C TRP A 212 13.06 8.25 -12.14
N LEU A 213 13.31 9.55 -12.26
CA LEU A 213 13.99 10.35 -11.24
C LEU A 213 13.10 10.79 -10.07
N CYS A 214 11.78 10.75 -10.23
CA CYS A 214 10.85 11.17 -9.17
C CYS A 214 10.35 9.95 -8.39
N ARG A 215 9.53 9.08 -9.01
CA ARG A 215 8.97 7.87 -8.37
C ARG A 215 8.37 8.11 -6.97
N GLU A 216 7.81 9.30 -6.76
CA GLU A 216 7.20 9.71 -5.51
C GLU A 216 5.67 9.81 -5.63
N TRP A 217 5.00 9.71 -4.48
CA TRP A 217 3.58 9.98 -4.34
C TRP A 217 3.36 11.44 -3.96
N TRP A 218 2.33 12.05 -4.54
CA TRP A 218 2.01 13.46 -4.39
C TRP A 218 0.54 13.59 -4.03
N HIS A 219 0.19 14.32 -2.97
CA HIS A 219 -1.22 14.65 -2.71
C HIS A 219 -1.79 15.44 -3.89
N GLU A 220 -2.98 15.04 -4.33
CA GLU A 220 -3.68 15.76 -5.38
C GLU A 220 -3.93 17.22 -4.99
N GLU A 221 -4.26 17.48 -3.73
CA GLU A 221 -4.44 18.83 -3.19
C GLU A 221 -3.15 19.65 -3.21
N CYS A 222 -2.00 19.08 -2.81
CA CYS A 222 -0.71 19.77 -2.91
C CYS A 222 -0.36 20.13 -4.36
N LEU A 223 -0.73 19.28 -5.33
CA LEU A 223 -0.52 19.56 -6.75
C LEU A 223 -1.45 20.68 -7.24
N ARG A 224 -2.69 20.76 -6.74
CA ARG A 224 -3.67 21.81 -7.11
C ARG A 224 -3.36 23.17 -6.48
N ASN A 225 -2.96 23.18 -5.21
CA ASN A 225 -2.72 24.41 -4.43
C ASN A 225 -1.37 25.05 -4.74
N ARG A 226 -0.59 24.51 -5.69
CA ARG A 226 0.57 25.22 -6.23
C ARG A 226 0.09 26.33 -7.16
N GLU A 227 -0.11 27.52 -6.60
CA GLU A 227 -0.01 28.78 -7.35
C GLU A 227 1.44 29.02 -7.83
N HIS A 228 2.41 28.25 -7.32
CA HIS A 228 3.84 28.35 -7.61
C HIS A 228 4.45 26.99 -7.98
N VAL A 229 4.02 26.40 -9.10
CA VAL A 229 5.05 25.78 -9.94
C VAL A 229 5.74 26.98 -10.56
N GLU A 230 6.85 27.45 -9.98
CA GLU A 230 7.74 28.32 -10.73
C GLU A 230 7.88 27.68 -12.12
N PRO A 231 7.59 28.41 -13.21
CA PRO A 231 7.71 27.85 -14.55
C PRO A 231 9.06 27.16 -14.60
N PHE A 232 9.07 25.87 -14.98
CA PHE A 232 10.27 25.04 -14.93
C PHE A 232 11.46 25.86 -15.38
N SER A 233 12.35 26.20 -14.46
CA SER A 233 13.59 26.83 -14.89
C SER A 233 14.26 25.85 -15.83
N VAL A 234 14.88 26.36 -16.91
CA VAL A 234 15.61 25.52 -17.87
C VAL A 234 16.57 24.58 -17.14
N TYR A 235 17.12 25.01 -16.01
CA TYR A 235 17.93 24.21 -15.08
C TYR A 235 17.20 23.04 -14.41
N SER A 236 15.93 23.20 -14.01
CA SER A 236 15.12 22.11 -13.43
C SER A 236 14.78 21.07 -14.49
N LEU A 237 14.49 21.50 -15.72
CA LEU A 237 14.33 20.63 -16.89
C LEU A 237 15.63 19.89 -17.23
N LEU A 238 16.77 20.58 -17.25
CA LEU A 238 18.10 19.99 -17.46
C LEU A 238 18.45 18.95 -16.38
N ARG A 239 18.20 19.23 -15.09
CA ARG A 239 18.39 18.26 -14.00
C ARG A 239 17.48 17.03 -14.11
N MET A 240 16.27 17.22 -14.64
CA MET A 240 15.36 16.10 -14.92
C MET A 240 15.77 15.28 -16.14
N LEU A 241 16.51 15.86 -17.08
CA LEU A 241 17.00 15.19 -18.28
C LEU A 241 18.37 14.53 -18.06
N GLN A 242 19.21 15.10 -17.19
CA GLN A 242 20.47 14.50 -16.76
C GLN A 242 20.23 13.14 -16.08
N GLY A 243 20.72 12.06 -16.70
CA GLY A 243 20.54 10.68 -16.24
C GLY A 243 19.40 9.91 -16.92
N THR A 244 18.68 10.53 -17.87
CA THR A 244 17.77 9.82 -18.76
C THR A 244 18.61 9.18 -19.89
N PRO A 245 18.57 7.84 -20.07
CA PRO A 245 19.27 7.20 -21.18
C PRO A 245 18.84 7.81 -22.51
N GLY A 246 19.78 8.39 -23.27
CA GLY A 246 19.52 9.07 -24.55
C GLY A 246 19.59 10.60 -24.54
N PHE A 247 19.80 11.24 -23.37
CA PHE A 247 19.96 12.71 -23.24
C PHE A 247 21.34 13.17 -22.73
N GLY A 248 22.27 12.24 -22.48
CA GLY A 248 23.68 12.59 -22.31
C GLY A 248 24.27 12.91 -23.68
N GLY A 249 24.63 14.17 -23.92
CA GLY A 249 25.34 14.57 -25.14
C GLY A 249 26.68 13.84 -25.24
N ALA A 250 27.16 13.65 -26.47
CA ALA A 250 28.45 13.02 -26.74
C ALA A 250 29.67 13.90 -26.38
N ASP A 251 29.44 15.11 -25.85
CA ASP A 251 30.44 16.18 -25.75
C ASP A 251 30.84 16.53 -24.30
N ASP A 252 30.53 15.70 -23.30
CA ASP A 252 31.03 15.89 -21.92
C ASP A 252 32.52 15.52 -21.75
N ALA A 253 33.28 15.54 -22.85
CA ALA A 253 34.73 15.47 -22.84
C ALA A 253 35.29 16.70 -23.56
N ALA A 254 35.99 17.55 -22.78
CA ALA A 254 36.85 18.66 -23.22
C ALA A 254 36.08 19.93 -23.65
N ASP A 255 36.38 21.18 -23.25
CA ASP A 255 37.63 21.84 -22.86
C ASP A 255 37.37 23.17 -22.11
N GLY A 256 38.35 23.60 -21.32
CA GLY A 256 38.90 24.98 -21.36
C GLY A 256 38.02 26.16 -20.92
N GLU A 257 38.33 26.69 -19.74
CA GLU A 257 37.89 27.99 -19.24
C GLU A 257 38.24 29.15 -20.21
N THR A 258 37.24 29.88 -20.68
CA THR A 258 37.40 31.26 -21.18
C THR A 258 36.49 32.20 -20.41
N LEU A 259 37.10 33.12 -19.66
CA LEU A 259 36.45 34.25 -19.01
C LEU A 259 35.98 35.25 -20.09
N VAL A 260 34.67 35.38 -20.24
CA VAL A 260 34.05 36.39 -21.10
C VAL A 260 33.80 37.65 -20.26
N ASP A 261 34.32 38.78 -20.74
CA ASP A 261 34.21 40.10 -20.13
C ASP A 261 32.82 40.71 -20.41
N ASN A 262 32.08 41.01 -19.33
CA ASN A 262 30.66 41.40 -19.34
C ASN A 262 30.48 42.89 -19.04
N SER A 263 31.15 43.78 -19.79
CA SER A 263 31.02 45.24 -19.57
C SER A 263 30.28 46.01 -20.67
N ASN A 264 29.64 45.34 -21.64
CA ASN A 264 28.80 46.01 -22.63
C ASN A 264 27.33 45.87 -22.28
N THR A 265 26.81 46.83 -21.51
CA THR A 265 25.37 47.09 -21.41
C THR A 265 24.93 47.76 -22.71
N LEU A 266 24.53 46.93 -23.68
CA LEU A 266 23.70 47.35 -24.80
C LEU A 266 22.34 47.73 -24.23
N ASP A 267 21.92 48.98 -24.44
CA ASP A 267 20.54 49.40 -24.22
C ASP A 267 19.68 48.61 -25.21
N VAL A 268 19.02 47.56 -24.70
CA VAL A 268 18.10 46.73 -25.47
C VAL A 268 16.82 47.53 -25.62
N ASP A 269 16.40 47.75 -26.87
CA ASP A 269 15.15 48.42 -27.20
C ASP A 269 13.98 47.66 -26.53
N GLU A 270 13.15 48.36 -25.73
CA GLU A 270 12.00 47.75 -25.04
C GLU A 270 11.05 47.05 -26.03
N GLU A 271 10.99 47.52 -27.28
CA GLU A 271 10.20 46.91 -28.36
C GLU A 271 10.75 45.54 -28.79
N PHE A 272 12.08 45.35 -28.73
CA PHE A 272 12.71 44.06 -29.00
C PHE A 272 12.45 43.06 -27.87
N ASP A 273 12.37 43.53 -26.62
CA ASP A 273 12.05 42.70 -25.46
C ASP A 273 10.60 42.21 -25.48
N GLU A 274 9.64 43.02 -25.95
CA GLU A 274 8.25 42.58 -26.11
C GLU A 274 8.09 41.54 -27.23
N GLU A 275 8.77 41.75 -28.37
CA GLU A 275 8.74 40.80 -29.49
C GLU A 275 9.44 39.49 -29.12
N LEU A 276 10.58 39.56 -28.42
CA LEU A 276 11.30 38.39 -27.91
C LEU A 276 10.49 37.67 -26.82
N ALA A 277 9.83 38.39 -25.91
CA ALA A 277 8.94 37.79 -24.90
C ALA A 277 7.74 37.09 -25.54
N SER A 278 7.16 37.66 -26.59
CA SER A 278 6.08 37.04 -27.38
C SER A 278 6.56 35.78 -28.10
N ILE A 279 7.72 35.83 -28.76
CA ILE A 279 8.34 34.68 -29.42
C ILE A 279 8.66 33.58 -28.40
N CYS A 280 9.26 33.93 -27.26
CA CYS A 280 9.56 32.99 -26.19
C CYS A 280 8.30 32.39 -25.57
N SER A 281 7.24 33.17 -25.37
CA SER A 281 5.95 32.70 -24.86
C SER A 281 5.27 31.72 -25.83
N ASN A 282 5.29 32.03 -27.13
CA ASN A 282 4.80 31.14 -28.19
C ASN A 282 5.63 29.86 -28.28
N LEU A 283 6.96 29.96 -28.22
CA LEU A 283 7.86 28.81 -28.17
C LEU A 283 7.64 27.97 -26.91
N LEU A 284 7.40 28.58 -25.75
CA LEU A 284 7.05 27.88 -24.50
C LEU A 284 5.68 27.21 -24.58
N SER A 285 4.69 27.82 -25.25
CA SER A 285 3.39 27.18 -25.49
C SER A 285 3.56 25.98 -26.41
N ILE A 286 4.27 26.16 -27.52
CA ILE A 286 4.58 25.10 -28.48
C ILE A 286 5.39 23.99 -27.81
N LEU A 287 6.39 24.32 -26.98
CA LEU A 287 7.18 23.34 -26.24
C LEU A 287 6.38 22.65 -25.13
N LYS A 288 5.39 23.31 -24.52
CA LYS A 288 4.46 22.68 -23.56
C LYS A 288 3.46 21.77 -24.27
N ASP A 289 3.02 22.14 -25.47
CA ASP A 289 2.14 21.30 -26.30
C ASP A 289 2.95 20.11 -26.85
N ILE A 290 4.18 20.34 -27.30
CA ILE A 290 5.15 19.31 -27.69
C ILE A 290 5.58 18.47 -26.49
N GLU A 291 5.75 18.99 -25.27
CA GLU A 291 6.05 18.19 -24.08
C GLU A 291 4.81 17.39 -23.64
N ARG A 292 3.62 17.97 -23.72
CA ARG A 292 2.35 17.26 -23.46
C ARG A 292 2.17 16.13 -24.47
N ASP A 293 2.49 16.39 -25.74
CA ASP A 293 2.39 15.42 -26.80
C ASP A 293 3.57 14.46 -26.84
N LEU A 294 4.79 14.83 -26.41
CA LEU A 294 5.94 13.96 -26.19
C LEU A 294 5.80 13.15 -24.91
N ILE A 295 5.12 13.60 -23.86
CA ILE A 295 4.78 12.74 -22.71
C ILE A 295 3.67 11.76 -23.11
N ARG A 296 2.77 12.16 -24.03
CA ARG A 296 1.80 11.25 -24.67
C ARG A 296 2.44 10.31 -25.70
N SER A 297 3.52 10.73 -26.35
CA SER A 297 4.13 10.06 -27.50
C SER A 297 5.42 9.33 -27.14
N LYS A 298 6.39 9.93 -26.42
CA LYS A 298 7.66 9.29 -26.01
C LYS A 298 7.53 8.13 -25.04
N ASP A 299 6.53 8.09 -24.16
CA ASP A 299 6.28 6.86 -23.37
C ASP A 299 5.89 5.67 -24.28
N PHE A 300 5.49 5.93 -25.53
CA PHE A 300 5.21 4.96 -26.59
C PHE A 300 6.33 4.89 -27.67
N GLU A 301 6.96 6.01 -28.03
CA GLU A 301 7.89 6.17 -29.14
C GLU A 301 9.36 5.99 -28.74
N GLU A 302 9.79 6.35 -27.52
CA GLU A 302 11.17 6.06 -27.06
C GLU A 302 11.44 4.55 -26.89
N LYS A 303 10.39 3.72 -27.00
CA LYS A 303 10.49 2.25 -27.06
C LYS A 303 10.03 1.62 -28.37
N ASN A 304 9.78 2.38 -29.43
CA ASN A 304 9.31 1.84 -30.71
C ASN A 304 8.06 0.94 -30.58
N LEU A 305 7.05 1.32 -29.77
CA LEU A 305 5.76 0.63 -29.77
C LEU A 305 4.92 1.08 -31.00
N ASN A 306 5.46 0.90 -32.20
CA ASN A 306 4.71 1.00 -33.45
C ASN A 306 3.75 -0.21 -33.49
N LEU A 307 2.56 -0.06 -32.91
CA LEU A 307 1.48 -1.02 -33.14
C LEU A 307 1.24 -1.04 -34.66
N ALA A 308 1.63 -2.13 -35.32
CA ALA A 308 1.56 -2.25 -36.77
C ALA A 308 0.16 -1.85 -37.27
N PRO A 309 0.00 -1.09 -38.37
CA PRO A 309 -1.32 -0.65 -38.84
C PRO A 309 -2.32 -1.78 -39.11
N THR A 310 -1.83 -3.02 -39.29
CA THR A 310 -2.61 -4.25 -39.36
C THR A 310 -3.37 -4.57 -38.06
N ILE A 311 -2.82 -4.17 -36.91
CA ILE A 311 -3.38 -4.33 -35.56
C ILE A 311 -4.69 -3.54 -35.40
N LEU A 312 -4.83 -2.40 -36.07
CA LEU A 312 -6.05 -1.58 -36.00
C LEU A 312 -7.16 -2.01 -36.98
N LYS A 313 -6.91 -2.99 -37.87
CA LYS A 313 -7.87 -3.37 -38.91
C LYS A 313 -8.94 -4.34 -38.43
N ASN A 314 -8.72 -5.06 -37.34
CA ASN A 314 -9.72 -5.94 -36.75
C ASN A 314 -10.43 -5.23 -35.59
N PHE A 315 -11.69 -4.84 -35.82
CA PHE A 315 -12.51 -4.13 -34.83
C PHE A 315 -12.65 -4.91 -33.51
N SER A 316 -12.76 -6.24 -33.57
CA SER A 316 -12.87 -7.08 -32.37
C SER A 316 -11.60 -7.10 -31.52
N ASP A 317 -10.43 -7.02 -32.15
CA ASP A 317 -9.15 -6.94 -31.44
C ASP A 317 -8.93 -5.52 -30.87
N PHE A 318 -9.39 -4.49 -31.58
CA PHE A 318 -9.38 -3.12 -31.09
C PHE A 318 -10.22 -2.96 -29.82
N GLU A 319 -11.48 -3.42 -29.80
CA GLU A 319 -12.34 -3.36 -28.60
C GLU A 319 -11.71 -4.07 -27.38
N ARG A 320 -10.93 -5.13 -27.64
CA ARG A 320 -10.24 -5.89 -26.60
C ARG A 320 -9.09 -5.08 -26.00
N ILE A 321 -8.26 -4.44 -26.82
CA ILE A 321 -7.10 -3.69 -26.33
C ILE A 321 -7.43 -2.27 -25.88
N GLU A 322 -8.56 -1.70 -26.33
CA GLU A 322 -8.99 -0.35 -25.96
C GLU A 322 -8.99 -0.17 -24.43
N LYS A 323 -9.49 -1.16 -23.70
CA LYS A 323 -9.51 -1.15 -22.22
C LYS A 323 -8.12 -1.19 -21.61
N VAL A 324 -7.20 -1.93 -22.23
CA VAL A 324 -5.79 -2.00 -21.80
C VAL A 324 -5.09 -0.68 -22.10
N LEU A 325 -5.29 -0.10 -23.28
CA LEU A 325 -4.77 1.21 -23.67
C LEU A 325 -5.25 2.31 -22.74
N TRP A 326 -6.57 2.34 -22.48
CA TRP A 326 -7.16 3.29 -21.55
C TRP A 326 -6.55 3.16 -20.15
N CYS A 327 -6.40 1.93 -19.64
CA CYS A 327 -5.79 1.70 -18.34
C CYS A 327 -4.30 2.09 -18.31
N ALA A 328 -3.53 1.75 -19.34
CA ALA A 328 -2.11 2.09 -19.42
C ALA A 328 -1.87 3.62 -19.46
N ARG A 329 -2.78 4.35 -20.09
CA ARG A 329 -2.79 5.83 -20.16
C ARG A 329 -3.32 6.49 -18.89
N SER A 330 -3.98 5.73 -18.02
CA SER A 330 -4.54 6.29 -16.79
C SER A 330 -3.43 6.71 -15.82
N PRO A 331 -3.64 7.80 -15.06
CA PRO A 331 -2.73 8.17 -13.99
C PRO A 331 -2.70 7.07 -12.91
N ILE A 332 -1.54 6.89 -12.30
CA ILE A 332 -1.41 6.04 -11.12
C ILE A 332 -1.88 6.85 -9.92
N VAL A 333 -2.99 6.42 -9.31
CA VAL A 333 -3.67 7.13 -8.23
C VAL A 333 -4.01 6.17 -7.10
N ARG A 334 -4.01 6.64 -5.84
CA ARG A 334 -4.43 5.88 -4.66
C ARG A 334 -5.19 6.77 -3.67
N GLY A 335 -5.90 6.13 -2.74
CA GLY A 335 -6.77 6.78 -1.76
C GLY A 335 -8.22 6.88 -2.22
N LYS A 336 -9.11 7.23 -1.30
CA LYS A 336 -10.57 7.29 -1.43
C LYS A 336 -11.13 6.09 -2.20
N GLU A 337 -11.90 6.32 -3.27
CA GLU A 337 -12.53 5.30 -4.09
C GLU A 337 -11.55 4.32 -4.77
N TYR A 338 -10.28 4.72 -4.93
CA TYR A 338 -9.21 3.91 -5.50
C TYR A 338 -8.63 2.89 -4.51
N GLY A 339 -8.94 3.03 -3.21
CA GLY A 339 -8.43 2.16 -2.15
C GLY A 339 -6.99 2.44 -1.73
N VAL A 340 -6.45 1.61 -0.84
CA VAL A 340 -5.17 1.86 -0.16
C VAL A 340 -3.97 1.73 -1.12
N VAL A 341 -4.01 0.73 -2.00
CA VAL A 341 -2.93 0.48 -2.97
C VAL A 341 -3.11 1.35 -4.22
N GLY A 342 -4.37 1.65 -4.57
CA GLY A 342 -4.69 2.45 -5.76
C GLY A 342 -4.68 1.67 -7.06
N THR A 343 -4.33 2.34 -8.16
CA THR A 343 -4.37 1.80 -9.53
C THR A 343 -3.00 1.38 -10.06
N GLY A 344 -1.92 1.52 -9.26
CA GLY A 344 -0.53 1.32 -9.70
C GLY A 344 -0.28 0.00 -10.40
N ASP A 345 -0.59 -1.12 -9.75
CA ASP A 345 -0.37 -2.47 -10.30
C ASP A 345 -1.16 -2.70 -11.58
N LEU A 346 -2.39 -2.19 -11.64
CA LEU A 346 -3.26 -2.34 -12.80
C LEU A 346 -2.66 -1.57 -13.98
N VAL A 347 -2.31 -0.30 -13.79
CA VAL A 347 -1.69 0.54 -14.83
C VAL A 347 -0.34 -0.07 -15.27
N ALA A 348 0.48 -0.56 -14.34
CA ALA A 348 1.75 -1.21 -14.65
C ALA A 348 1.56 -2.49 -15.48
N LYS A 349 0.60 -3.34 -15.12
CA LYS A 349 0.25 -4.55 -15.89
C LYS A 349 -0.27 -4.21 -17.28
N ALA A 350 -1.11 -3.18 -17.41
CA ALA A 350 -1.59 -2.72 -18.71
C ALA A 350 -0.42 -2.30 -19.61
N ARG A 351 0.50 -1.49 -19.08
CA ARG A 351 1.72 -1.06 -19.79
C ARG A 351 2.62 -2.24 -20.17
N ALA A 352 2.74 -3.24 -19.31
CA ALA A 352 3.52 -4.44 -19.59
C ALA A 352 2.90 -5.28 -20.73
N ILE A 353 1.57 -5.45 -20.73
CA ILE A 353 0.85 -6.14 -21.81
C ILE A 353 1.02 -5.43 -23.15
N LEU A 354 0.93 -4.10 -23.17
CA LEU A 354 1.13 -3.33 -24.40
C LEU A 354 2.55 -3.46 -24.93
N ARG A 355 3.54 -3.49 -24.03
CA ARG A 355 4.94 -3.72 -24.40
C ARG A 355 5.13 -5.10 -25.03
N GLU A 356 4.65 -6.14 -24.38
CA GLU A 356 4.77 -7.52 -24.87
C GLU A 356 4.07 -7.70 -26.22
N THR A 357 2.84 -7.17 -26.37
CA THR A 357 2.09 -7.20 -27.64
C THR A 357 2.88 -6.58 -28.79
N ALA A 358 3.58 -5.48 -28.54
CA ALA A 358 4.39 -4.82 -29.55
C ALA A 358 5.70 -5.57 -29.87
N GLU A 359 6.31 -6.22 -28.86
CA GLU A 359 7.53 -7.02 -29.05
C GLU A 359 7.25 -8.35 -29.76
N SER A 360 6.09 -8.99 -29.50
CA SER A 360 5.77 -10.33 -30.00
C SER A 360 4.81 -10.36 -31.18
N GLU A 361 4.27 -9.20 -31.58
CA GLU A 361 3.17 -9.07 -32.56
C GLU A 361 1.96 -9.98 -32.25
N CYS A 362 1.74 -10.34 -30.98
CA CYS A 362 0.71 -11.27 -30.56
C CYS A 362 -0.25 -10.62 -29.57
N TRP A 363 -1.56 -10.78 -29.80
CA TRP A 363 -2.57 -10.20 -28.95
C TRP A 363 -2.67 -10.90 -27.58
N PRO A 364 -2.88 -10.15 -26.49
CA PRO A 364 -3.04 -10.74 -25.17
C PRO A 364 -4.31 -11.58 -25.10
N THR A 365 -4.25 -12.74 -24.47
CA THR A 365 -5.41 -13.63 -24.25
C THR A 365 -6.54 -12.93 -23.48
N GLU A 366 -7.78 -13.39 -23.62
CA GLU A 366 -8.94 -12.71 -23.03
C GLU A 366 -8.84 -12.73 -21.50
N GLU A 367 -8.32 -13.82 -20.95
CA GLU A 367 -7.99 -13.99 -19.55
C GLU A 367 -7.02 -12.90 -19.04
N ARG A 368 -6.04 -12.49 -19.86
CA ARG A 368 -5.09 -11.42 -19.50
C ARG A 368 -5.74 -10.04 -19.54
N VAL A 369 -6.76 -9.85 -20.38
CA VAL A 369 -7.46 -8.57 -20.56
C VAL A 369 -8.63 -8.41 -19.58
N ALA A 370 -9.23 -9.51 -19.12
CA ALA A 370 -10.40 -9.53 -18.24
C ALA A 370 -10.30 -8.61 -17.01
N PRO A 371 -9.15 -8.49 -16.30
CA PRO A 371 -9.03 -7.59 -15.16
C PRO A 371 -9.27 -6.11 -15.48
N PHE A 372 -8.94 -5.66 -16.70
CA PHE A 372 -9.09 -4.26 -17.10
C PHE A 372 -10.54 -3.89 -17.42
N ALA A 373 -11.32 -4.85 -17.92
CA ALA A 373 -12.74 -4.62 -18.22
C ALA A 373 -13.57 -4.32 -16.97
N ALA A 374 -13.28 -4.99 -15.86
CA ALA A 374 -13.92 -4.74 -14.57
C ALA A 374 -13.57 -3.35 -14.00
N SER A 375 -12.29 -2.96 -14.09
CA SER A 375 -11.83 -1.66 -13.60
C SER A 375 -12.33 -0.49 -14.44
N PHE A 376 -12.38 -0.65 -15.76
CA PHE A 376 -12.89 0.36 -16.69
C PHE A 376 -14.32 0.78 -16.32
N LYS A 377 -15.22 -0.19 -16.12
CA LYS A 377 -16.61 0.08 -15.71
C LYS A 377 -16.70 0.84 -14.39
N ARG A 378 -15.86 0.46 -13.41
CA ARG A 378 -15.86 1.08 -12.08
C ARG A 378 -15.44 2.54 -12.14
N ILE A 379 -14.37 2.87 -12.87
CA ILE A 379 -13.87 4.24 -12.96
C ILE A 379 -14.79 5.11 -13.82
N TYR A 380 -15.26 4.62 -14.97
CA TYR A 380 -16.19 5.37 -15.82
C TYR A 380 -17.48 5.75 -15.08
N SER A 381 -18.04 4.83 -14.29
CA SER A 381 -19.25 5.09 -13.51
C SER A 381 -19.09 6.19 -12.44
N THR A 382 -17.85 6.49 -12.03
CA THR A 382 -17.55 7.56 -11.06
C THR A 382 -17.31 8.90 -11.74
N ILE A 383 -16.94 8.92 -13.03
CA ILE A 383 -16.72 10.17 -13.79
C ILE A 383 -18.05 10.74 -14.33
N GLU A 384 -19.05 9.88 -14.57
CA GLU A 384 -20.38 10.28 -15.06
C GLU A 384 -21.34 10.79 -13.96
N GLN A 385 -20.94 10.75 -12.69
CA GLN A 385 -21.67 11.29 -11.54
C GLN A 385 -21.01 12.56 -11.04
#